data_AF-A0A833VSF9-F1
#
_entry.id   AF-A0A833VSF9-F1
#
_cell.length_a   1.000
_cell.length_b   1.000
_cell.length_c   1.000
_cell.angle_alpha   90.00
_cell.angle_beta   90.00
_cell.angle_gamma   90.00
#
_symmetry.space_group_name_H-M   'P 1'
#
loop_
_entity.id
_entity.type
_entity.pdbx_description
1 polymer ?
#
loop_
_entity_poly.entity_id
_entity_poly.type
_entity_poly.pdbx_seq_one_letter_code
_entity_poly.pdbx_strand_id
1 'polypeptide(L)'
;MSGSKENVVEITKLTMCEESRYRTFDGSCNNLYNPTWGMANTTFGRLLPPRYGNGINSPPKSVTGSELPLSRLVSYTLFPDNDVDDPIWTLVAMQYGQIITHDMSLAAGNSQSAACYAMLYR
;
A
#
# COMPACT_ATOMS: atom_id res chain seq x y z
N MET A 1 -21.47 -50.74 0.80
CA MET A 1 -21.33 -49.75 -0.29
C MET A 1 -21.39 -48.37 0.33
N SER A 2 -20.23 -47.75 0.59
CA SER A 2 -19.67 -46.71 -0.27
C SER A 2 -20.61 -45.50 -0.36
N GLY A 3 -20.52 -44.61 0.62
CA GLY A 3 -21.11 -43.28 0.60
C GLY A 3 -20.08 -42.31 1.18
N SER A 4 -19.42 -41.59 0.29
CA SER A 4 -18.38 -40.59 0.54
C SER A 4 -18.82 -39.58 1.60
N LYS A 5 -18.11 -39.53 2.73
CA LYS A 5 -18.15 -38.34 3.59
C LYS A 5 -17.54 -37.20 2.77
N GLU A 6 -18.40 -36.31 2.33
CA GLU A 6 -18.02 -35.05 1.70
C GLU A 6 -16.98 -34.38 2.59
N ASN A 7 -15.88 -33.98 1.95
CA ASN A 7 -14.77 -33.26 2.54
C ASN A 7 -15.29 -31.92 3.07
N VAL A 8 -15.71 -31.91 4.33
CA VAL A 8 -15.84 -30.70 5.14
C VAL A 8 -14.42 -30.20 5.41
N VAL A 9 -13.80 -29.61 4.38
CA VAL A 9 -12.68 -28.67 4.55
C VAL A 9 -13.31 -27.37 5.04
N GLU A 10 -13.83 -27.39 6.26
CA GLU A 10 -14.45 -26.24 6.88
C GLU A 10 -13.54 -25.71 8.00
N ILE A 11 -12.73 -24.73 7.60
CA ILE A 11 -12.49 -23.50 8.35
C ILE A 11 -12.00 -23.70 9.81
N THR A 12 -10.94 -24.47 10.02
CA THR A 12 -10.12 -24.36 11.25
C THR A 12 -8.64 -24.62 10.96
N LYS A 13 -8.05 -23.91 9.99
CA LYS A 13 -6.61 -23.65 10.11
C LYS A 13 -6.45 -22.51 11.13
N LEU A 14 -6.60 -22.85 12.41
CA LEU A 14 -5.80 -22.19 13.44
C LEU A 14 -4.37 -22.27 12.92
N THR A 15 -3.83 -21.16 12.42
CA THR A 15 -2.39 -21.03 12.19
C THR A 15 -1.77 -21.17 13.58
N MET A 16 -1.49 -22.41 13.96
CA MET A 16 -0.76 -22.72 15.17
C MET A 16 0.64 -22.17 14.93
N CYS A 17 0.87 -20.97 15.45
CA CYS A 17 2.16 -20.31 15.37
C CYS A 17 3.18 -21.19 16.10
N GLU A 18 4.26 -21.54 15.42
CA GLU A 18 5.36 -22.28 16.02
C GLU A 18 6.13 -21.35 16.96
N GLU A 19 6.50 -21.84 18.14
CA GLU A 19 7.40 -21.12 19.03
C GLU A 19 8.80 -21.10 18.42
N SER A 20 9.16 -19.97 17.81
CA SER A 20 10.49 -19.74 17.22
C SER A 20 11.15 -18.54 17.90
N ARG A 21 12.48 -18.60 18.03
CA ARG A 21 13.30 -17.46 18.47
C ARG A 21 13.33 -16.32 17.44
N TYR A 22 13.14 -16.63 16.16
CA TYR A 22 13.36 -15.70 15.06
C TYR A 22 12.06 -15.34 14.34
N ARG A 23 12.07 -14.15 13.74
CA ARG A 23 10.96 -13.65 12.92
C ARG A 23 10.80 -14.51 11.67
N THR A 24 9.56 -14.71 11.26
CA THR A 24 9.23 -15.27 9.96
C THR A 24 9.60 -14.28 8.86
N PHE A 25 9.92 -14.80 7.68
CA PHE A 25 10.31 -13.98 6.54
C PHE A 25 9.17 -13.06 6.06
N ASP A 26 7.93 -13.53 6.13
CA ASP A 26 6.74 -12.81 5.71
C ASP A 26 6.09 -11.99 6.83
N GLY A 27 6.61 -12.03 8.06
CA GLY A 27 6.04 -11.34 9.22
C GLY A 27 4.83 -12.03 9.86
N SER A 28 4.45 -13.22 9.38
CA SER A 28 3.39 -14.04 10.00
C SER A 28 3.73 -14.40 11.45
N CYS A 29 2.71 -14.60 12.29
CA CYS A 29 2.86 -15.02 13.69
C CYS A 29 3.63 -14.05 14.61
N ASN A 30 3.90 -12.81 14.17
CA ASN A 30 4.44 -11.77 15.06
C ASN A 30 3.43 -11.36 16.15
N ASN A 31 2.12 -11.50 15.88
CA ASN A 31 1.05 -11.35 16.87
C ASN A 31 0.32 -12.69 17.04
N LEU A 32 0.39 -13.29 18.22
CA LEU A 32 -0.19 -14.62 18.49
C LEU A 32 -1.73 -14.65 18.45
N TYR A 33 -2.37 -13.53 18.79
CA TYR A 33 -3.83 -13.40 18.72
C TYR A 33 -4.32 -13.14 17.30
N ASN A 34 -3.52 -12.42 16.51
CA ASN A 34 -3.82 -12.10 15.12
C ASN A 34 -2.60 -12.37 14.22
N PRO A 35 -2.35 -13.64 13.84
CA PRO A 35 -1.12 -14.04 13.16
C PRO A 35 -0.84 -13.34 11.82
N THR A 36 -1.84 -12.72 11.21
CA THR A 36 -1.74 -12.04 9.91
C THR A 36 -1.40 -10.55 10.00
N TRP A 37 -1.39 -9.97 11.19
CA TRP A 37 -1.12 -8.53 11.36
C TRP A 37 0.33 -8.18 11.04
N GLY A 38 0.52 -7.25 10.09
CA GLY A 38 1.84 -6.83 9.63
C GLY A 38 2.53 -7.82 8.70
N MET A 39 1.81 -8.86 8.25
CA MET A 39 2.33 -9.83 7.29
C MET A 39 2.47 -9.17 5.90
N ALA A 40 3.56 -9.47 5.20
CA ALA A 40 3.82 -8.99 3.84
C ALA A 40 2.74 -9.48 2.84
N ASN A 41 2.59 -8.78 1.72
CA ASN A 41 1.62 -9.08 0.67
C ASN A 41 0.15 -9.15 1.17
N THR A 42 -0.16 -8.43 2.24
CA THR A 42 -1.52 -8.20 2.72
C THR A 42 -1.96 -6.76 2.45
N THR A 43 -3.25 -6.48 2.58
CA THR A 43 -3.79 -5.14 2.35
C THR A 43 -3.35 -4.16 3.43
N PHE A 44 -3.09 -2.91 3.04
CA PHE A 44 -2.85 -1.85 4.02
C PHE A 44 -4.06 -1.63 4.92
N GLY A 45 -3.79 -1.44 6.22
CA GLY A 45 -4.78 -0.95 7.16
C GLY A 45 -5.27 0.45 6.79
N ARG A 46 -6.56 0.71 6.94
CA ARG A 46 -7.16 2.03 6.69
C ARG A 46 -7.47 2.71 8.02
N LEU A 47 -6.84 3.85 8.28
CA LEU A 47 -7.15 4.69 9.44
C LEU A 47 -8.45 5.49 9.26
N LEU A 48 -8.81 5.79 8.02
CA LEU A 48 -10.03 6.51 7.65
C LEU A 48 -10.77 5.78 6.52
N PRO A 49 -12.11 5.96 6.39
CA PRO A 49 -12.86 5.40 5.26
C PRO A 49 -12.28 5.86 3.90
N PRO A 50 -12.28 4.97 2.88
CA PRO A 50 -11.84 5.35 1.54
C PRO A 50 -12.73 6.42 0.93
N ARG A 51 -12.14 7.34 0.16
CA ARG A 51 -12.87 8.35 -0.60
C ARG A 51 -12.68 8.14 -2.11
N TYR A 52 -13.69 7.59 -2.75
CA TYR A 52 -13.76 7.40 -4.20
C TYR A 52 -14.95 8.16 -4.78
N GLY A 53 -14.88 8.60 -6.03
CA GLY A 53 -15.95 9.38 -6.67
C GLY A 53 -17.27 8.59 -6.80
N ASN A 54 -17.17 7.27 -6.96
CA ASN A 54 -18.29 6.33 -7.00
C ASN A 54 -18.40 5.46 -5.72
N GLY A 55 -17.63 5.77 -4.68
CA GLY A 55 -17.57 4.99 -3.45
C GLY A 55 -16.81 3.66 -3.52
N ILE A 56 -16.32 3.24 -4.69
CA ILE A 56 -15.72 1.91 -4.90
C ILE A 56 -14.28 2.00 -5.39
N ASN A 57 -14.03 2.66 -6.53
CA ASN A 57 -12.72 2.62 -7.20
C ASN A 57 -12.40 3.85 -8.05
N SER A 58 -13.38 4.71 -8.37
CA SER A 58 -13.11 5.87 -9.22
C SER A 58 -12.36 6.96 -8.45
N PRO A 59 -11.51 7.75 -9.12
CA PRO A 59 -10.83 8.88 -8.48
C PRO A 59 -11.80 9.80 -7.72
N PRO A 60 -11.39 10.38 -6.59
CA PRO A 60 -12.23 11.27 -5.81
C PRO A 60 -12.58 12.55 -6.56
N LYS A 61 -13.74 13.13 -6.23
CA LYS A 61 -14.16 14.46 -6.69
C LYS A 61 -13.86 15.54 -5.66
N SER A 62 -13.84 16.80 -6.10
CA SER A 62 -13.76 17.96 -5.22
C SER A 62 -14.90 17.96 -4.19
N VAL A 63 -14.68 18.63 -3.05
CA VAL A 63 -15.74 18.88 -2.05
C VAL A 63 -16.91 19.67 -2.63
N THR A 64 -16.68 20.45 -3.70
CA THR A 64 -17.70 21.19 -4.46
C THR A 64 -18.44 20.35 -5.49
N GLY A 65 -18.06 19.08 -5.68
CA GLY A 65 -18.63 18.19 -6.70
C GLY A 65 -18.00 18.30 -8.09
N SER A 66 -17.09 19.27 -8.32
CA SER A 66 -16.32 19.39 -9.57
C SER A 66 -15.19 18.35 -9.67
N GLU A 67 -14.63 18.19 -10.86
CA GLU A 67 -13.41 17.38 -11.06
C GLU A 67 -12.20 18.02 -10.37
N LEU A 68 -11.24 17.18 -9.95
CA LEU A 68 -9.97 17.65 -9.37
C LEU A 68 -9.06 18.22 -10.48
N PRO A 69 -8.22 19.22 -10.16
CA PRO A 69 -7.26 19.74 -11.12
C PRO A 69 -6.26 18.66 -11.55
N LEU A 70 -5.72 18.80 -12.76
CA LEU A 70 -4.67 17.92 -13.27
C LEU A 70 -3.46 17.94 -12.32
N SER A 71 -2.96 16.76 -11.94
CA SER A 71 -1.81 16.63 -11.04
C SER A 71 -0.57 17.37 -11.53
N ARG A 72 -0.33 17.36 -12.86
CA ARG A 72 0.78 18.10 -13.48
C ARG A 72 0.64 19.62 -13.33
N LEU A 73 -0.59 20.14 -13.43
CA LEU A 73 -0.85 21.56 -13.24
C LEU A 73 -0.50 21.97 -11.80
N VAL A 74 -0.97 21.20 -10.81
CA VAL A 74 -0.66 21.45 -9.39
C VAL A 74 0.84 21.38 -9.12
N SER A 75 1.52 20.38 -9.67
CA SER A 75 2.98 20.25 -9.55
C SER A 75 3.70 21.47 -10.12
N TYR A 76 3.35 21.90 -11.34
CA TYR A 76 3.99 23.05 -11.98
C TYR A 76 3.73 24.37 -11.25
N THR A 77 2.52 24.58 -10.75
CA THR A 77 2.13 25.87 -10.17
C THR A 77 2.53 26.03 -8.72
N LEU A 78 2.54 24.95 -7.92
CA LEU A 78 2.81 25.02 -6.48
C LEU A 78 4.21 24.55 -6.08
N PHE A 79 4.86 23.72 -6.90
CA PHE A 79 6.17 23.13 -6.59
C PHE A 79 7.18 23.45 -7.70
N PRO A 80 7.60 24.72 -7.84
CA PRO A 80 8.64 25.09 -8.78
C PRO A 80 9.99 24.50 -8.37
N ASP A 81 10.83 24.20 -9.36
CA ASP A 81 12.19 23.74 -9.12
C ASP A 81 13.02 24.87 -8.52
N ASN A 82 13.39 24.72 -7.26
CA ASN A 82 14.28 25.63 -6.55
C ASN A 82 15.47 24.83 -6.03
N ASP A 83 16.67 25.31 -6.31
CA ASP A 83 17.90 24.71 -5.82
C ASP A 83 18.26 25.36 -4.47
N VAL A 84 17.89 24.69 -3.38
CA VAL A 84 18.09 25.19 -2.01
C VAL A 84 18.61 24.06 -1.15
N ASP A 85 19.82 24.24 -0.63
CA ASP A 85 20.44 23.31 0.32
C ASP A 85 19.83 23.44 1.72
N ASP A 86 19.68 22.31 2.42
CA ASP A 86 19.28 22.30 3.83
C ASP A 86 20.48 22.69 4.72
N PRO A 87 20.35 23.71 5.59
CA PRO A 87 21.46 24.19 6.40
C PRO A 87 21.76 23.34 7.65
N ILE A 88 20.91 22.35 7.98
CA ILE A 88 20.98 21.56 9.20
C ILE A 88 21.26 20.08 8.89
N TRP A 89 20.59 19.53 7.88
CA TRP A 89 20.61 18.11 7.57
C TRP A 89 21.47 17.80 6.37
N THR A 90 22.23 16.71 6.48
CA THR A 90 22.97 16.16 5.34
C THR A 90 22.07 15.30 4.46
N LEU A 91 22.53 15.00 3.25
CA LEU A 91 21.84 14.11 2.30
C LEU A 91 21.51 12.72 2.89
N VAL A 92 22.25 12.27 3.90
CA VAL A 92 22.00 11.00 4.60
C VAL A 92 20.61 10.96 5.22
N ALA A 93 20.07 12.10 5.67
CA ALA A 93 18.72 12.15 6.25
C ALA A 93 17.65 11.72 5.23
N MET A 94 17.72 12.25 4.01
CA MET A 94 16.82 11.88 2.90
C MET A 94 16.99 10.41 2.53
N GLN A 95 18.23 9.95 2.39
CA GLN A 95 18.52 8.58 1.97
C GLN A 95 18.07 7.54 3.03
N TYR A 96 18.25 7.85 4.30
CA TYR A 96 17.77 6.99 5.39
C TYR A 96 16.24 6.90 5.41
N GLY A 97 15.54 8.00 5.13
CA GLY A 97 14.08 8.00 4.97
C GLY A 97 13.59 7.03 3.89
N GLN A 98 14.31 6.93 2.77
CA GLN A 98 14.02 5.95 1.72
C GLN A 98 14.26 4.50 2.17
N ILE A 99 15.36 4.24 2.89
CA ILE A 99 15.66 2.89 3.43
C ILE A 99 14.53 2.41 4.34
N ILE A 100 14.09 3.26 5.27
CA ILE A 100 12.98 2.93 6.18
C ILE A 100 11.67 2.76 5.41
N THR A 101 11.38 3.61 4.44
CA THR A 101 10.14 3.51 3.64
C THR A 101 10.08 2.19 2.87
N HIS A 102 11.20 1.75 2.29
CA HIS A 102 11.31 0.49 1.55
C HIS A 102 11.31 -0.75 2.44
N ASP A 103 11.71 -0.64 3.71
CA ASP A 103 11.55 -1.73 4.69
C ASP A 103 10.10 -1.86 5.18
N MET A 104 9.40 -0.73 5.33
CA MET A 104 8.07 -0.68 5.92
C MET A 104 6.94 -0.97 4.93
N SER A 105 7.08 -0.62 3.66
CA SER A 105 5.96 -0.72 2.72
C SER A 105 6.36 -0.83 1.27
N LEU A 106 5.59 -1.63 0.53
CA LEU A 106 5.60 -1.67 -0.92
C LEU A 106 4.17 -1.85 -1.43
N ALA A 107 3.62 -0.83 -2.08
CA ALA A 107 2.37 -0.96 -2.81
C ALA A 107 2.69 -1.52 -4.21
N ALA A 108 2.65 -2.85 -4.35
CA ALA A 108 2.79 -3.51 -5.65
C ALA A 108 1.57 -3.16 -6.53
N GLY A 109 1.74 -2.18 -7.41
CA GLY A 109 0.75 -1.86 -8.44
C GLY A 109 0.92 -2.78 -9.65
N ASN A 110 -0.19 -3.17 -10.29
CA ASN A 110 -0.16 -3.58 -11.69
C ASN A 110 0.57 -2.47 -12.47
N SER A 111 1.75 -2.81 -13.01
CA SER A 111 2.59 -2.01 -13.91
C SER A 111 2.31 -0.50 -13.94
N GLN A 112 3.21 0.28 -13.33
CA GLN A 112 3.30 1.76 -13.41
C GLN A 112 3.39 2.35 -14.84
N SER A 113 3.20 1.56 -15.90
CA SER A 113 3.41 1.95 -17.29
C SER A 113 2.14 2.04 -18.17
N ALA A 114 0.95 1.63 -17.71
CA ALA A 114 -0.24 1.68 -18.60
C ALA A 114 -0.92 3.06 -18.70
N ALA A 115 -0.83 3.91 -17.66
CA ALA A 115 -1.55 5.20 -17.63
C ALA A 115 -0.72 6.40 -18.13
N CYS A 116 0.61 6.28 -18.24
CA CYS A 116 1.48 7.39 -18.64
C CYS A 116 1.64 7.54 -20.17
N TYR A 117 1.30 6.53 -20.98
CA TYR A 117 1.50 6.59 -22.43
C TYR A 117 0.29 7.04 -23.25
N ALA A 118 -0.92 7.07 -22.66
CA ALA A 118 -2.15 7.35 -23.41
C ALA A 118 -2.51 8.85 -23.53
N MET A 119 -1.76 9.77 -22.91
CA MET A 119 -2.02 11.21 -22.98
C MET A 119 -1.10 11.99 -23.93
N LEU A 120 -0.23 11.32 -24.69
CA LEU A 120 0.68 11.98 -25.65
C LEU A 120 0.22 11.94 -27.11
N TYR A 121 -0.99 11.46 -27.40
CA TYR A 121 -1.60 11.58 -28.72
C TYR A 121 -3.03 12.13 -28.62
N ARG A 122 -3.14 13.44 -28.41
CA ARG A 122 -4.16 14.24 -29.08
C ARG A 122 -3.71 15.69 -29.22
#